data_AF-A0A5N3P8N5-F1
#
_entry.id   AF-A0A5N3P8N5-F1
#
_cell.length_a   1.000
_cell.length_b   1.000
_cell.length_c   1.000
_cell.angle_alpha   90.00
_cell.angle_beta   90.00
_cell.angle_gamma   90.00
#
_symmetry.space_group_name_H-M   'P 1'
#
loop_
_entity.id
_entity.type
_entity.pdbx_description
1 polymer ?
#
loop_
_entity_poly.entity_id
_entity_poly.type
_entity_poly.pdbx_seq_one_letter_code
_entity_poly.pdbx_strand_id
1 'polypeptide(L)'
;MKVLQVVSGTVAALALVGGLAAAEPAAARDRFSPGAAAALGVLGGLAVGGAIAASQSPAYGAPVYYAPPPPPPPVYVESGPVYGEPVYYAPRPVYRRCFTERFSEWVPGWGWQPSRRTVCR
;
A
#
# COMPACT_ATOMS: atom_id res chain seq x y z
N MET A 1 -9.35 20.10 -24.26
CA MET A 1 -9.15 18.76 -24.87
C MET A 1 -8.80 17.67 -23.85
N LYS A 2 -7.98 17.93 -22.82
CA LYS A 2 -7.66 16.92 -21.75
C LYS A 2 -8.87 16.43 -20.95
N VAL A 3 -9.84 17.31 -20.67
CA VAL A 3 -11.06 16.93 -19.91
C VAL A 3 -11.90 15.92 -20.67
N LEU A 4 -12.02 16.04 -22.00
CA LEU A 4 -12.75 15.09 -22.84
C LEU A 4 -12.09 13.70 -22.87
N GLN A 5 -10.75 13.62 -22.78
CA GLN A 5 -10.02 12.34 -22.73
C GLN A 5 -10.16 11.63 -21.38
N VAL A 6 -10.23 12.39 -20.28
CA VAL A 6 -10.46 11.81 -18.94
C VAL A 6 -11.90 11.29 -18.83
N VAL A 7 -12.87 12.03 -19.39
CA VAL A 7 -14.28 11.62 -19.43
C VAL A 7 -14.47 10.38 -20.34
N SER A 8 -13.80 10.29 -21.48
CA SER A 8 -13.90 9.09 -22.33
C SER A 8 -13.27 7.85 -21.68
N GLY A 9 -12.15 8.01 -20.96
CA GLY A 9 -11.49 6.92 -20.24
C GLY A 9 -12.32 6.36 -19.09
N THR A 10 -12.95 7.23 -18.29
CA THR A 10 -13.82 6.79 -17.19
C THR A 10 -15.11 6.15 -17.69
N VAL A 11 -15.71 6.68 -18.77
CA VAL A 11 -16.89 6.08 -19.40
C VAL A 11 -16.56 4.71 -19.99
N ALA A 12 -15.41 4.53 -20.63
CA ALA A 12 -14.98 3.22 -21.15
C ALA A 12 -14.74 2.20 -20.03
N ALA A 13 -14.10 2.61 -18.93
CA ALA A 13 -13.88 1.75 -17.76
C ALA A 13 -15.21 1.36 -17.08
N LEU A 14 -16.14 2.30 -16.92
CA LEU A 14 -17.48 2.03 -16.39
C LEU A 14 -18.30 1.14 -17.31
N ALA A 15 -18.19 1.29 -18.63
CA ALA A 15 -18.86 0.43 -19.60
C ALA A 15 -18.32 -1.01 -19.56
N LEU A 16 -17.01 -1.20 -19.40
CA LEU A 16 -16.41 -2.53 -19.24
C LEU A 16 -16.89 -3.19 -17.95
N VAL A 17 -16.82 -2.50 -16.81
CA VAL A 17 -17.27 -3.03 -15.51
C VAL A 17 -18.78 -3.27 -15.48
N GLY A 18 -19.56 -2.36 -16.05
CA GLY A 18 -21.02 -2.50 -16.17
C GLY A 18 -21.43 -3.64 -17.09
N GLY A 19 -20.71 -3.86 -18.21
CA GLY A 19 -20.93 -5.00 -19.10
C GLY A 19 -20.62 -6.35 -18.46
N LEU A 20 -19.59 -6.42 -17.62
CA LEU A 20 -19.26 -7.60 -16.81
C LEU A 20 -20.32 -7.88 -15.71
N ALA A 21 -20.94 -6.84 -15.17
CA ALA A 21 -22.00 -6.96 -14.17
C ALA A 21 -23.38 -7.33 -14.78
N ALA A 22 -23.62 -7.00 -16.05
CA ALA A 22 -24.81 -7.39 -16.80
C ALA A 22 -24.73 -8.80 -17.40
N ALA A 23 -23.57 -9.47 -17.30
CA ALA A 23 -23.45 -10.88 -17.61
C ALA A 23 -24.16 -11.69 -16.53
N GLU A 24 -25.49 -11.84 -16.65
CA GLU A 24 -26.28 -12.75 -15.83
C GLU A 24 -25.65 -14.15 -15.90
N PRO A 25 -25.10 -14.69 -14.80
CA PRO A 25 -24.45 -16.01 -14.85
C PRO A 25 -25.48 -17.13 -15.03
N ALA A 26 -26.78 -16.83 -15.06
CA ALA A 26 -27.86 -17.79 -15.16
C ALA A 26 -28.11 -18.29 -16.60
N ALA A 27 -27.88 -17.47 -17.63
CA ALA A 27 -28.21 -17.84 -19.02
C ALA A 27 -27.14 -18.69 -19.73
N ALA A 28 -25.96 -18.90 -19.13
CA ALA A 28 -24.84 -19.63 -19.74
C ALA A 28 -24.43 -20.92 -19.01
N ARG A 29 -24.99 -21.20 -17.82
CA ARG A 29 -24.65 -22.40 -17.03
C ARG A 29 -25.08 -23.70 -17.71
N ASP A 30 -26.08 -23.65 -18.58
CA ASP A 30 -26.59 -24.84 -19.28
C ASP A 30 -25.74 -25.26 -20.50
N ARG A 31 -24.78 -24.43 -20.95
CA ARG A 31 -23.97 -24.71 -22.16
C ARG A 31 -22.47 -24.72 -21.96
N PHE A 32 -21.95 -24.19 -20.86
CA PHE A 32 -20.52 -24.18 -20.60
C PHE A 32 -20.19 -24.98 -19.34
N SER A 33 -19.36 -26.01 -19.51
CA SER A 33 -18.80 -26.73 -18.37
C SER A 33 -17.93 -25.77 -17.55
N PRO A 34 -17.82 -25.98 -16.22
CA PRO A 34 -16.95 -25.17 -15.36
C PRO A 34 -15.49 -25.11 -15.88
N GLY A 35 -15.02 -26.19 -16.51
CA GLY A 35 -13.70 -26.25 -17.14
C GLY A 35 -13.57 -25.36 -18.39
N ALA A 36 -14.62 -25.24 -19.20
CA ALA A 36 -14.62 -24.36 -20.37
C ALA A 36 -14.59 -22.88 -19.97
N ALA A 37 -15.33 -22.50 -18.92
CA ALA A 37 -15.27 -21.15 -18.38
C ALA A 37 -13.88 -20.81 -17.81
N ALA A 38 -13.26 -21.76 -17.09
CA ALA A 38 -11.90 -21.60 -16.59
C ALA A 38 -10.87 -21.46 -17.73
N ALA A 39 -10.99 -22.28 -18.78
CA ALA A 39 -10.11 -22.21 -19.95
C ALA A 39 -10.20 -20.86 -20.67
N LEU A 40 -11.42 -20.35 -20.89
CA LEU A 40 -11.63 -19.04 -21.49
C LEU A 40 -11.09 -17.90 -20.61
N GLY A 41 -11.24 -18.01 -19.29
CA GLY A 41 -10.68 -17.05 -18.34
C GLY A 41 -9.15 -17.00 -18.38
N VAL A 42 -8.49 -18.16 -18.40
CA VAL A 42 -7.02 -18.24 -18.48
C VAL A 42 -6.51 -17.72 -19.83
N LEU A 43 -7.15 -18.12 -20.94
CA LEU A 43 -6.75 -17.66 -22.28
C LEU A 43 -6.95 -16.15 -22.45
N GLY A 44 -8.10 -15.62 -22.02
CA GLY A 44 -8.37 -14.19 -22.04
C GLY A 44 -7.43 -13.40 -21.14
N GLY A 45 -7.17 -13.89 -19.93
CA GLY A 45 -6.25 -13.27 -18.97
C GLY A 45 -4.81 -13.25 -19.48
N LEU A 46 -4.34 -14.34 -20.10
CA LEU A 46 -2.98 -14.42 -20.63
C LEU A 46 -2.82 -13.57 -21.90
N ALA A 47 -3.83 -13.49 -22.75
CA ALA A 47 -3.80 -12.60 -23.92
C ALA A 47 -3.71 -11.12 -23.52
N VAL A 48 -4.57 -10.68 -22.59
CA VAL A 48 -4.57 -9.29 -22.11
C VAL A 48 -3.33 -8.98 -21.27
N GLY A 49 -2.97 -9.87 -20.34
CA GLY A 49 -1.79 -9.71 -19.47
C GLY A 49 -0.48 -9.73 -20.27
N GLY A 50 -0.38 -10.60 -21.28
CA GLY A 50 0.78 -10.70 -22.17
C GLY A 50 0.95 -9.45 -23.03
N ALA A 51 -0.15 -8.89 -23.58
CA ALA A 51 -0.10 -7.63 -24.33
C ALA A 51 0.36 -6.46 -23.46
N ILE A 52 -0.17 -6.35 -22.23
CA ILE A 52 0.26 -5.32 -21.27
C ILE A 52 1.74 -5.49 -20.92
N ALA A 53 2.19 -6.71 -20.60
CA ALA A 53 3.58 -6.99 -20.28
C ALA A 53 4.52 -6.67 -21.45
N ALA A 54 4.14 -7.02 -22.68
CA ALA A 54 4.92 -6.71 -23.87
C ALA A 54 5.01 -5.19 -24.13
N SER A 55 3.95 -4.44 -23.84
CA SER A 55 3.94 -2.98 -23.98
C SER A 55 4.85 -2.25 -22.97
N GLN A 56 5.30 -2.94 -21.91
CA GLN A 56 6.20 -2.37 -20.90
C GLN A 56 7.69 -2.54 -21.23
N SER A 57 8.04 -2.96 -22.45
CA SER A 57 9.44 -3.10 -22.85
C SER A 57 10.18 -1.77 -22.69
N PRO A 58 11.31 -1.73 -21.94
CA PRO A 58 12.11 -0.52 -21.81
C PRO A 58 12.67 -0.09 -23.17
N ALA A 59 12.38 1.15 -23.59
CA ALA A 59 12.83 1.71 -24.87
C ALA A 59 14.28 2.22 -24.86
N TYR A 60 15.02 2.03 -23.76
CA TYR A 60 16.35 2.59 -23.58
C TYR A 60 17.43 1.55 -23.84
N GLY A 61 18.22 1.77 -24.89
CA GLY A 61 19.45 1.02 -25.16
C GLY A 61 20.53 1.26 -24.10
N ALA A 62 21.48 0.33 -23.98
CA ALA A 62 22.56 0.42 -23.02
C ALA A 62 23.40 1.70 -23.22
N PRO A 63 23.68 2.47 -22.16
CA PRO A 63 24.50 3.68 -22.28
C PRO A 63 25.95 3.31 -22.66
N VAL A 64 26.50 3.99 -23.67
CA VAL A 64 27.92 3.94 -24.00
C VAL A 64 28.65 4.80 -22.97
N TYR A 65 29.46 4.18 -22.12
CA TYR A 65 30.26 4.88 -21.12
C TYR A 65 31.56 5.39 -21.74
N TYR A 66 31.72 6.72 -21.79
CA TYR A 66 33.02 7.34 -22.02
C TYR A 66 33.77 7.46 -20.70
N ALA A 67 35.08 7.22 -20.73
CA ALA A 67 35.94 7.48 -19.58
C ALA A 67 35.91 8.98 -19.27
N PRO A 68 35.66 9.39 -18.01
CA PRO A 68 35.72 10.78 -17.60
C PRO A 68 37.14 11.35 -17.81
N PRO A 69 37.29 12.64 -18.16
CA PRO A 69 38.58 13.30 -18.19
C PRO A 69 39.26 13.26 -16.80
N PRO A 70 40.61 13.30 -16.75
CA PRO A 70 41.34 13.25 -15.47
C PRO A 70 40.95 14.42 -14.55
N PRO A 71 40.91 14.20 -13.23
CA PRO A 71 40.49 15.21 -12.27
C PRO A 71 41.49 16.38 -12.21
N PRO A 72 41.01 17.62 -11.98
CA PRO A 72 41.87 18.77 -11.74
C PRO A 72 42.71 18.59 -10.46
N PRO A 73 43.89 19.22 -10.37
CA PRO A 73 44.73 19.12 -9.18
C PRO A 73 44.01 19.71 -7.94
N PRO A 74 44.19 19.12 -6.75
CA PRO A 74 43.55 19.59 -5.53
C PRO A 74 44.09 20.96 -5.13
N VAL A 75 43.19 21.90 -4.86
CA VAL A 75 43.50 23.18 -4.22
C VAL A 75 43.30 22.98 -2.72
N TYR A 76 44.39 23.00 -1.95
CA TYR A 76 44.32 22.94 -0.50
C TYR A 76 44.03 24.34 0.04
N VAL A 77 42.87 24.50 0.69
CA VAL A 77 42.52 25.69 1.48
C VAL A 77 42.46 25.29 2.94
N GLU A 78 43.19 26.03 3.78
CA GLU A 78 43.22 25.80 5.22
C GLU A 78 41.88 26.24 5.83
N SER A 79 41.09 25.27 6.29
CA SER A 79 39.80 25.54 6.93
C SER A 79 40.03 25.97 8.38
N GLY A 80 39.65 27.22 8.70
CA GLY A 80 39.65 27.72 10.08
C GLY A 80 38.68 26.95 10.99
N PRO A 81 38.81 27.06 12.33
CA PRO A 81 38.02 26.29 13.27
C PRO A 81 36.53 26.67 13.23
N VAL A 82 35.67 25.66 13.07
CA VAL A 82 34.21 25.78 13.13
C VAL A 82 33.76 25.53 14.57
N TYR A 83 33.26 26.56 15.24
CA TYR A 83 32.65 26.42 16.57
C TYR A 83 31.17 26.04 16.40
N GLY A 84 30.81 24.82 16.77
CA GLY A 84 29.41 24.34 16.75
C GLY A 84 28.68 24.63 18.05
N GLU A 85 27.37 24.91 17.95
CA GLU A 85 26.47 25.06 19.10
C GLU A 85 25.92 23.70 19.58
N PRO A 86 25.70 23.50 20.89
CA PRO A 86 25.19 22.24 21.41
C PRO A 86 23.68 22.07 21.12
N VAL A 87 23.30 20.90 20.63
CA VAL A 87 21.91 20.51 20.40
C VAL A 87 21.32 19.92 21.69
N TYR A 88 20.21 20.48 22.18
CA TYR A 88 19.47 19.95 23.33
C TYR A 88 18.29 19.09 22.88
N TYR A 89 18.15 17.89 23.45
CA TYR A 89 17.01 17.02 23.23
C TYR A 89 16.00 17.14 24.38
N ALA A 90 14.71 17.28 24.04
CA ALA A 90 13.63 17.24 25.01
C ALA A 90 13.42 15.80 25.55
N PRO A 91 13.11 15.63 26.85
CA PRO A 91 12.81 14.32 27.40
C PRO A 91 11.48 13.78 26.84
N ARG A 92 11.42 12.45 26.66
CA ARG A 92 10.21 11.77 26.17
C ARG A 92 9.12 11.73 27.25
N PRO A 93 7.84 11.93 26.90
CA PRO A 93 6.74 11.81 27.85
C PRO A 93 6.59 10.36 28.33
N VAL A 94 6.47 10.17 29.64
CA VAL A 94 6.20 8.86 30.26
C VAL A 94 4.69 8.71 30.42
N TYR A 95 4.08 7.81 29.65
CA TYR A 95 2.66 7.50 29.78
C TYR A 95 2.44 6.40 30.82
N ARG A 96 1.75 6.72 31.92
CA ARG A 96 1.29 5.73 32.90
C ARG A 96 0.03 5.05 32.36
N ARG A 97 0.04 3.71 32.27
CA ARG A 97 -1.09 2.96 31.71
C ARG A 97 -2.05 2.59 32.84
N CYS A 98 -3.29 3.06 32.74
CA CYS A 98 -4.34 2.73 33.68
C CYS A 98 -5.36 1.78 33.05
N PHE A 99 -5.80 0.78 33.81
CA PHE A 99 -6.85 -0.14 33.40
C PHE A 99 -7.82 -0.40 34.56
N THR A 100 -9.06 -0.74 34.21
CA THR A 100 -10.10 -1.08 35.19
C THR A 100 -10.17 -2.58 35.36
N GLU A 101 -9.85 -3.07 36.55
CA GLU A 101 -10.06 -4.46 36.94
C GLU A 101 -11.50 -4.64 37.45
N ARG A 102 -12.14 -5.72 37.03
CA ARG A 102 -13.44 -6.17 37.56
C ARG A 102 -13.21 -7.44 38.35
N PHE A 103 -13.79 -7.53 39.54
CA PHE A 103 -13.68 -8.70 40.41
C PHE A 103 -14.99 -8.92 41.17
N SER A 104 -15.13 -10.08 41.80
CA SER A 104 -16.27 -10.39 42.65
C SER A 104 -15.83 -10.35 44.10
N GLU A 105 -16.62 -9.72 44.95
CA GLU A 105 -16.38 -9.60 46.38
C GLU A 105 -17.54 -10.23 47.15
N TRP A 106 -17.24 -11.07 48.14
CA TRP A 106 -18.26 -11.69 48.98
C TRP A 106 -18.71 -10.70 50.05
N VAL A 107 -19.98 -10.31 50.02
CA VAL A 107 -20.60 -9.41 50.99
C VAL A 107 -21.48 -10.23 51.94
N PRO A 108 -21.20 -10.28 53.26
CA PRO A 108 -22.02 -11.01 54.21
C PRO A 108 -23.50 -10.58 54.14
N GLY A 109 -24.40 -11.56 54.01
CA GLY A 109 -25.85 -11.32 53.85
C GLY A 109 -26.33 -11.03 52.42
N TRP A 110 -25.42 -10.73 51.48
CA TRP A 110 -25.76 -10.38 50.10
C TRP A 110 -25.10 -11.28 49.04
N GLY A 111 -24.10 -12.07 49.43
CA GLY A 111 -23.39 -12.99 48.55
C GLY A 111 -22.33 -12.32 47.67
N TRP A 112 -21.98 -12.95 46.55
CA TRP A 112 -21.00 -12.42 45.60
C TRP A 112 -21.54 -11.20 44.86
N GLN A 113 -20.86 -10.07 44.99
CA GLN A 113 -21.18 -8.81 44.32
C GLN A 113 -20.09 -8.41 43.34
N PRO A 114 -20.42 -7.91 42.14
CA PRO A 114 -19.43 -7.41 41.19
C PRO A 114 -18.90 -6.05 41.63
N SER A 115 -17.57 -5.92 41.70
CA SER A 115 -16.87 -4.68 42.07
C SER A 115 -15.83 -4.31 41.00
N ARG A 116 -15.38 -3.05 41.01
CA ARG A 116 -14.42 -2.50 40.04
C ARG A 116 -13.39 -1.62 40.74
N ARG A 117 -12.13 -1.72 40.31
CA ARG A 117 -11.04 -0.83 40.75
C ARG A 117 -10.17 -0.39 39.58
N THR A 118 -9.65 0.83 39.65
CA THR A 118 -8.71 1.36 38.65
C THR A 118 -7.28 1.16 39.13
N VAL A 119 -6.46 0.52 38.31
CA VAL A 119 -5.05 0.24 38.59
C VAL A 119 -4.19 0.93 37.54
N CYS A 120 -3.17 1.67 37.97
CA CYS A 120 -2.23 2.36 37.09
C CYS A 120 -0.81 1.81 37.27
N ARG A 121 -0.12 1.48 36.17
CA ARG A 121 1.27 1.01 36.13
C ARG A 121 2.12 1.87 35.19
#